data_AF-A0A6F8TTG9-F1
#
_entry.id   AF-A0A6F8TTG9-F1
#
_cell.length_a   1.000
_cell.length_b   1.000
_cell.length_c   1.000
_cell.angle_alpha   90.00
_cell.angle_beta   90.00
_cell.angle_gamma   90.00
#
_symmetry.space_group_name_H-M   'P 1'
#
loop_
_entity.id
_entity.type
_entity.pdbx_description
1 polymer ?
#
loop_
_entity_poly.entity_id
_entity_poly.type
_entity_poly.pdbx_seq_one_letter_code
_entity_poly.pdbx_strand_id
1 'polypeptide(L)'
;MGVVSIVSNSFHKLELPERITYLQNTFQKTWSIHSSTKWIKSNPAKGQCGVTSLVANDVLGGEILKTPMTEGWHYYNRFEGCRHDFTSSQFQKPVEYEDIPSSREEAFTDTTIEQYSYLRGLVLLELTTINQPEES
;
A
#
# COMPACT_ATOMS: atom_id res chain seq x y z
N MET A 1 0.09 18.61 -20.82
CA MET A 1 1.38 18.14 -20.29
C MET A 1 1.11 16.85 -19.55
N GLY A 2 1.38 15.70 -20.18
CA GLY A 2 1.06 14.39 -19.62
C GLY A 2 1.98 14.08 -18.44
N VAL A 3 1.39 13.67 -17.32
CA VAL A 3 2.12 13.05 -16.22
C VAL A 3 2.75 11.76 -16.75
N VAL A 4 4.06 11.82 -17.02
CA VAL A 4 4.87 10.63 -17.29
C VAL A 4 4.72 9.71 -16.08
N SER A 5 4.29 8.47 -16.30
CA SER A 5 4.23 7.45 -15.25
C SER A 5 5.62 7.35 -14.60
N ILE A 6 5.76 7.84 -13.37
CA ILE A 6 7.03 7.91 -12.59
C ILE A 6 7.36 6.52 -12.01
N VAL A 7 7.00 5.45 -12.71
CA VAL A 7 7.26 4.07 -12.31
C VAL A 7 8.07 3.44 -13.43
N SER A 8 9.15 2.75 -13.08
CA SER A 8 10.06 2.15 -14.07
C SER A 8 9.29 1.27 -15.06
N ASN A 9 9.63 1.37 -16.35
CA ASN A 9 9.09 0.45 -17.37
C ASN A 9 9.39 -1.03 -17.01
N SER A 10 10.44 -1.28 -16.24
CA SER A 10 10.76 -2.62 -15.73
C SER A 10 9.69 -3.14 -14.77
N PHE A 11 9.13 -2.28 -13.90
CA PHE A 11 8.07 -2.68 -12.97
C PHE A 11 6.79 -3.12 -13.69
N HIS A 12 6.42 -2.40 -14.75
CA HIS A 12 5.22 -2.70 -15.52
C HIS A 12 5.33 -3.96 -16.38
N LYS A 13 6.55 -4.46 -16.61
CA LYS A 13 6.80 -5.73 -17.31
C LYS A 13 6.74 -6.95 -16.38
N LEU A 14 6.77 -6.74 -15.06
CA LEU A 14 6.65 -7.82 -14.08
C LEU A 14 5.21 -8.34 -14.04
N GLU A 15 5.06 -9.63 -13.77
CA GLU A 15 3.76 -10.23 -13.52
C GLU A 15 3.14 -9.69 -12.22
N LEU A 16 1.81 -9.69 -12.11
CA LEU A 16 1.12 -9.10 -10.96
C LEU A 16 1.62 -9.64 -9.59
N PRO A 17 1.85 -10.96 -9.39
CA PRO A 17 2.38 -11.47 -8.13
C PRO A 17 3.76 -10.90 -7.75
N GLU A 18 4.63 -10.68 -8.75
CA GLU A 18 5.96 -10.10 -8.54
C GLU A 18 5.85 -8.62 -8.19
N ARG A 19 4.96 -7.87 -8.88
CA ARG A 19 4.67 -6.47 -8.56
C ARG A 19 4.14 -6.30 -7.15
N ILE A 20 3.24 -7.18 -6.72
CA ILE A 20 2.69 -7.20 -5.35
C ILE A 20 3.79 -7.48 -4.33
N THR A 21 4.65 -8.48 -4.60
CA THR A 21 5.76 -8.82 -3.71
C THR A 21 6.75 -7.66 -3.59
N TYR A 22 7.10 -7.02 -4.71
CA TYR A 22 7.96 -5.85 -4.71
C TYR A 22 7.35 -4.70 -3.91
N LEU A 23 6.07 -4.39 -4.17
CA LEU A 23 5.36 -3.33 -3.48
C LEU A 23 5.25 -3.59 -1.96
N GLN A 24 5.00 -4.84 -1.55
CA GLN A 24 5.01 -5.25 -0.15
C GLN A 24 6.37 -4.95 0.52
N ASN A 25 7.47 -5.26 -0.15
CA ASN A 25 8.82 -5.00 0.34
C ASN A 25 9.11 -3.49 0.40
N THR A 26 8.68 -2.73 -0.62
CA THR A 26 8.81 -1.27 -0.63
C THR A 26 8.05 -0.64 0.53
N PHE A 27 6.82 -1.06 0.83
CA PHE A 27 6.08 -0.55 1.98
C PHE A 27 6.83 -0.79 3.29
N GLN A 28 7.33 -2.01 3.52
CA GLN A 28 8.08 -2.34 4.74
C GLN A 28 9.35 -1.49 4.91
N LYS A 29 10.02 -1.11 3.81
CA LYS A 29 11.19 -0.23 3.83
C LYS A 29 10.85 1.25 4.06
N THR A 30 9.68 1.69 3.58
CA THR A 30 9.32 3.12 3.50
C THR A 30 8.42 3.59 4.64
N TRP A 31 7.73 2.68 5.33
CA TRP A 31 6.92 3.03 6.49
C TRP A 31 7.75 3.65 7.60
N SER A 32 7.26 4.78 8.10
CA SER A 32 7.87 5.55 9.18
C SER A 32 6.82 6.35 9.95
N ILE A 33 7.27 7.07 10.99
CA ILE A 33 6.45 8.02 11.75
C ILE A 33 5.82 9.12 10.87
N HIS A 34 6.39 9.40 9.68
CA HIS A 34 5.85 10.39 8.75
C HIS A 34 4.72 9.85 7.88
N SER A 35 4.65 8.53 7.68
CA SER A 35 3.52 7.87 7.00
C SER A 35 2.40 7.49 7.97
N SER A 36 2.69 7.35 9.27
CA SER A 36 1.69 7.15 10.30
C SER A 36 2.19 7.62 11.66
N THR A 37 1.39 8.41 12.38
CA THR A 37 1.70 8.86 13.75
C THR A 37 1.67 7.71 14.76
N LYS A 38 1.07 6.56 14.40
CA LYS A 38 1.02 5.35 15.24
C LYS A 38 2.21 4.40 15.01
N TRP A 39 3.07 4.71 14.05
CA TRP A 39 4.21 3.87 13.68
C TRP A 39 5.18 3.69 14.84
N ILE A 40 5.60 2.45 15.08
CA ILE A 40 6.66 2.10 16.03
C ILE A 40 7.52 0.98 15.46
N LYS A 41 8.80 0.92 15.86
CA LYS A 41 9.75 -0.07 15.32
C LYS A 41 9.32 -1.53 15.54
N SER A 42 8.65 -1.83 16.66
CA SER A 42 8.15 -3.18 16.95
C SER A 42 6.86 -3.55 16.21
N ASN A 43 6.17 -2.58 15.62
CA ASN A 43 4.98 -2.79 14.80
C ASN A 43 4.91 -1.72 13.69
N PRO A 44 5.71 -1.86 12.61
CA PRO A 44 5.80 -0.86 11.55
C PRO A 44 4.51 -0.67 10.73
N ALA A 45 3.64 -1.68 10.70
CA ALA A 45 2.38 -1.65 9.98
C ALA A 45 1.27 -0.88 10.74
N LYS A 46 1.48 -0.56 12.03
CA LYS A 46 0.47 0.06 12.87
C LYS A 46 0.02 1.42 12.33
N GLY A 47 -1.27 1.53 12.02
CA GLY A 47 -1.88 2.75 11.50
C GLY A 47 -1.47 3.06 10.06
N GLN A 48 -1.05 2.06 9.30
CA GLN A 48 -0.67 2.21 7.89
C GLN A 48 -1.78 1.83 6.91
N CYS A 49 -2.92 1.30 7.37
CA CYS A 49 -3.94 0.71 6.49
C CYS A 49 -4.51 1.70 5.46
N GLY A 50 -5.05 2.85 5.89
CA GLY A 50 -5.60 3.84 4.98
C GLY A 50 -4.56 4.34 3.97
N VAL A 51 -3.41 4.82 4.46
CA VAL A 51 -2.35 5.38 3.62
C VAL A 51 -1.76 4.35 2.64
N THR A 52 -1.58 3.11 3.06
CA THR A 52 -1.04 2.03 2.22
C THR A 52 -2.04 1.61 1.16
N SER A 53 -3.33 1.52 1.51
CA SER A 53 -4.38 1.15 0.55
C SER A 53 -4.52 2.16 -0.59
N LEU A 54 -4.35 3.45 -0.28
CA LEU A 54 -4.35 4.55 -1.26
C LEU A 54 -3.13 4.48 -2.19
N VAL A 55 -1.93 4.27 -1.65
CA VAL A 55 -0.71 4.17 -2.45
C VAL A 55 -0.70 2.91 -3.30
N ALA A 56 -1.17 1.78 -2.77
CA ALA A 56 -1.29 0.54 -3.54
C ALA A 56 -2.32 0.70 -4.67
N ASN A 57 -3.42 1.41 -4.43
CA ASN A 57 -4.40 1.75 -5.45
C ASN A 57 -3.81 2.65 -6.56
N ASP A 58 -2.93 3.58 -6.22
CA ASP A 58 -2.20 4.39 -7.20
C ASP A 58 -1.24 3.55 -8.07
N VAL A 59 -0.56 2.55 -7.49
CA VAL A 59 0.51 1.79 -8.15
C VAL A 59 -0.01 0.61 -8.97
N LEU A 60 -1.01 -0.11 -8.45
CA LEU A 60 -1.55 -1.34 -9.04
C LEU A 60 -2.99 -1.19 -9.52
N GLY A 61 -3.67 -0.09 -9.22
CA GLY A 61 -5.09 0.10 -9.52
C GLY A 61 -5.97 -0.71 -8.56
N GLY A 62 -6.91 -1.48 -9.10
CA GLY A 62 -7.79 -2.34 -8.31
C GLY A 62 -8.77 -1.60 -7.42
N GLU A 63 -9.34 -2.34 -6.47
CA GLU A 63 -10.38 -1.84 -5.56
C GLU A 63 -9.80 -1.59 -4.16
N ILE A 64 -10.40 -0.66 -3.44
CA ILE A 64 -10.21 -0.50 -2.00
C ILE A 64 -11.39 -1.15 -1.30
N LEU A 65 -11.10 -1.99 -0.31
CA LEU A 65 -12.06 -2.67 0.53
C LEU A 65 -11.81 -2.28 1.99
N LYS A 66 -12.80 -2.52 2.84
CA LYS A 66 -12.68 -2.33 4.28
C LYS A 66 -13.39 -3.41 5.07
N THR A 67 -13.02 -3.55 6.34
CA THR A 67 -13.71 -4.38 7.33
C THR A 67 -13.77 -3.61 8.65
N PRO A 68 -14.85 -3.74 9.45
CA PRO A 68 -14.89 -3.11 10.76
C PRO A 68 -13.95 -3.82 11.73
N MET A 69 -13.19 -3.04 12.50
CA MET A 69 -12.37 -3.49 13.61
C MET A 69 -12.79 -2.77 14.89
N THR A 70 -12.37 -3.28 16.04
CA THR A 70 -12.66 -2.65 17.34
C THR A 70 -12.20 -1.19 17.42
N GLU A 71 -11.11 -0.84 16.72
CA GLU A 71 -10.51 0.50 16.73
C GLU A 71 -10.93 1.38 15.54
N GLY A 72 -11.88 0.94 14.71
CA GLY A 72 -12.35 1.67 13.53
C GLY A 72 -12.31 0.83 12.25
N TRP A 73 -12.26 1.48 11.10
CA TRP A 73 -12.18 0.80 9.80
C TRP A 73 -10.76 0.34 9.49
N HIS A 74 -10.63 -0.88 8.97
CA HIS A 74 -9.37 -1.38 8.40
C HIS A 74 -9.48 -1.47 6.89
N TYR A 75 -8.58 -0.80 6.17
CA TYR A 75 -8.57 -0.68 4.71
C TYR A 75 -7.50 -1.57 4.06
N TYR A 76 -7.83 -2.17 2.93
CA TYR A 76 -6.96 -3.05 2.14
C TYR A 76 -7.41 -3.07 0.67
N ASN A 77 -6.74 -3.84 -0.18
CA ASN A 77 -6.99 -3.81 -1.62
C ASN A 77 -7.48 -5.16 -2.17
N ARG A 78 -8.08 -5.10 -3.35
CA ARG A 78 -8.33 -6.28 -4.20
C ARG A 78 -7.79 -6.03 -5.61
N PHE A 79 -6.95 -6.93 -6.08
CA PHE A 79 -6.38 -6.93 -7.43
C PHE A 79 -6.76 -8.24 -8.11
N GLU A 80 -7.33 -8.16 -9.32
CA GLU A 80 -7.75 -9.35 -10.08
C GLU A 80 -8.63 -10.33 -9.27
N GLY A 81 -9.50 -9.80 -8.41
CA GLY A 81 -10.38 -10.60 -7.55
C GLY A 81 -9.73 -11.16 -6.29
N CYS A 82 -8.41 -11.02 -6.12
CA CYS A 82 -7.66 -11.48 -4.96
C CYS A 82 -7.46 -10.36 -3.93
N ARG A 83 -7.75 -10.63 -2.65
CA ARG A 83 -7.52 -9.70 -1.54
C ARG A 83 -6.04 -9.61 -1.19
N HIS A 84 -5.57 -8.38 -1.01
CA HIS A 84 -4.22 -8.06 -0.55
C HIS A 84 -4.27 -7.05 0.59
N ASP A 85 -3.90 -7.52 1.79
CA ASP A 85 -3.69 -6.67 2.96
C ASP A 85 -2.20 -6.60 3.29
N PHE A 86 -1.57 -5.54 2.80
CA PHE A 86 -0.16 -5.25 3.04
C PHE A 86 0.15 -4.98 4.52
N THR A 87 -0.87 -4.66 5.32
CA THR A 87 -0.77 -4.15 6.71
C THR A 87 -1.34 -5.12 7.75
N SER A 88 -1.70 -6.34 7.35
CA SER A 88 -2.27 -7.38 8.24
C SER A 88 -1.40 -7.67 9.47
N SER A 89 -0.08 -7.50 9.34
CA SER A 89 0.89 -7.64 10.43
C SER A 89 0.74 -6.63 11.57
N GLN A 90 -0.10 -5.59 11.41
CA GLN A 90 -0.41 -4.67 12.50
C GLN A 90 -1.23 -5.31 13.62
N PHE A 91 -1.94 -6.40 13.32
CA PHE A 91 -2.84 -7.09 14.24
C PHE A 91 -2.21 -8.35 14.84
N GLN A 92 -2.50 -8.60 16.11
CA GLN A 92 -2.05 -9.82 16.81
C GLN A 92 -2.91 -11.04 16.49
N LYS A 93 -4.14 -10.82 16.02
CA LYS A 93 -5.09 -11.86 15.63
C LYS A 93 -5.35 -11.75 14.12
N PRO A 94 -5.68 -12.87 13.46
CA PRO A 94 -6.15 -12.84 12.09
C PRO A 94 -7.32 -11.87 11.92
N VAL A 95 -7.35 -11.16 10.80
CA VAL A 95 -8.43 -10.24 10.45
C VAL A 95 -9.61 -11.05 9.92
N GLU A 96 -10.80 -10.76 10.44
CA GLU A 96 -12.06 -11.22 9.88
C GLU A 96 -12.49 -10.23 8.79
N TYR A 97 -12.28 -10.63 7.53
CA TYR A 97 -12.50 -9.75 6.39
C TYR A 97 -13.95 -9.87 5.89
N GLU A 98 -14.67 -8.75 5.91
CA GLU A 98 -16.01 -8.63 5.34
C GLU A 98 -16.01 -8.17 3.87
N ASP A 99 -14.85 -7.75 3.34
CA ASP A 99 -14.68 -7.28 1.94
C ASP A 99 -15.69 -6.21 1.51
N ILE A 100 -16.03 -5.28 2.41
CA ILE A 100 -16.97 -4.19 2.13
C ILE A 100 -16.31 -3.24 1.12
N PRO A 101 -16.96 -2.93 -0.02
CA PRO A 101 -16.46 -1.93 -0.96
C PRO A 101 -16.24 -0.58 -0.29
N SER A 102 -15.12 0.07 -0.61
CA SER A 102 -14.73 1.36 -0.05
C SER A 102 -14.28 2.32 -1.14
N SER A 103 -14.24 3.61 -0.82
CA SER A 103 -13.66 4.63 -1.69
C SER A 103 -12.33 5.16 -1.17
N ARG A 104 -11.64 5.95 -2.02
CA ARG A 104 -10.43 6.69 -1.61
C ARG A 104 -10.75 7.74 -0.57
N GLU A 105 -11.90 8.42 -0.71
CA GLU A 105 -12.39 9.42 0.25
C GLU A 105 -12.56 8.79 1.64
N GLU A 106 -13.09 7.57 1.71
CA GLU A 106 -13.21 6.84 2.97
C GLU A 106 -11.84 6.43 3.52
N ALA A 107 -10.92 5.91 2.70
CA ALA A 107 -9.57 5.59 3.14
C ALA A 107 -8.79 6.83 3.64
N PHE A 108 -9.04 8.01 3.07
CA PHE A 108 -8.50 9.29 3.55
C PHE A 108 -9.08 9.73 4.90
N THR A 109 -10.12 9.09 5.43
CA THR A 109 -10.55 9.36 6.82
C THR A 109 -9.59 8.77 7.86
N ASP A 110 -8.72 7.83 7.46
CA ASP A 110 -7.73 7.16 8.32
C ASP A 110 -6.31 7.74 8.19
N THR A 111 -6.07 8.68 7.27
CA THR A 111 -4.75 9.27 7.01
C THR A 111 -4.85 10.73 6.59
N THR A 112 -3.75 11.48 6.64
CA THR A 112 -3.70 12.84 6.08
C THR A 112 -3.11 12.88 4.66
N ILE A 113 -3.31 14.00 3.96
CA ILE A 113 -2.71 14.25 2.63
C ILE A 113 -1.18 14.26 2.73
N GLU A 114 -0.61 14.76 3.81
CA GLU A 114 0.83 14.81 4.05
C GLU A 114 1.42 13.41 4.21
N GLN A 115 0.78 12.56 5.04
CA GLN A 115 1.19 11.17 5.24
C GLN A 115 1.13 10.38 3.93
N TYR A 116 0.04 10.55 3.18
CA TYR A 116 -0.14 9.96 1.86
C TYR A 116 0.93 10.43 0.87
N SER A 117 1.15 11.74 0.76
CA SER A 117 2.11 12.30 -0.19
C SER A 117 3.54 11.86 0.14
N TYR A 118 3.87 11.77 1.43
CA TYR A 118 5.15 11.26 1.92
C TYR A 118 5.37 9.80 1.50
N LEU A 119 4.44 8.90 1.86
CA LEU A 119 4.58 7.48 1.55
C LEU A 119 4.62 7.26 0.03
N ARG A 120 3.71 7.90 -0.70
CA ARG A 120 3.64 7.84 -2.16
C ARG A 120 4.95 8.26 -2.81
N GLY A 121 5.55 9.36 -2.35
CA GLY A 121 6.82 9.86 -2.89
C GLY A 121 7.96 8.85 -2.75
N LEU A 122 8.10 8.25 -1.58
CA LEU A 122 9.13 7.24 -1.32
C LEU A 122 8.89 5.95 -2.11
N VAL A 123 7.64 5.49 -2.18
CA VAL A 123 7.27 4.29 -2.93
C VAL A 123 7.57 4.49 -4.41
N LEU A 124 7.16 5.61 -5.01
CA LEU A 124 7.45 5.89 -6.41
C LEU A 124 8.95 5.97 -6.67
N LEU A 125 9.72 6.60 -5.78
CA LEU A 125 11.17 6.66 -5.90
C LEU A 125 11.79 5.24 -5.93
N GLU A 126 11.41 4.36 -5.00
CA GLU A 126 11.90 2.96 -4.96
C GLU A 126 11.43 2.13 -6.17
N LEU A 127 10.29 2.47 -6.77
CA LEU A 127 9.80 1.80 -7.98
C LEU A 127 10.52 2.29 -9.26
N THR A 128 11.12 3.48 -9.24
CA THR A 128 11.96 3.96 -10.36
C THR A 128 13.33 3.30 -10.42
N THR A 129 13.85 2.80 -9.31
CA THR A 129 15.19 2.22 -9.20
C THR A 129 15.26 0.74 -9.59
N ILE A 130 14.14 0.15 -10.04
CA ILE A 130 14.08 -1.24 -10.53
C ILE A 130 14.85 -1.34 -11.85
N ASN A 131 16.10 -1.76 -11.76
CA ASN A 131 16.91 -2.26 -12.86
C ASN A 131 16.58 -3.75 -13.06
N GLN A 132 16.49 -4.23 -14.31
CA GLN A 132 16.28 -5.65 -14.59
C GLN A 132 17.44 -6.46 -13.97
N PRO A 133 17.21 -7.67 -13.40
CA PRO A 133 18.31 -8.58 -13.16
C PRO A 133 18.96 -8.91 -14.50
N GLU A 134 20.29 -8.81 -14.58
CA GLU A 134 21.04 -9.28 -15.75
C GLU A 134 20.67 -10.76 -15.97
N GLU A 135 20.10 -11.06 -17.13
CA GLU A 135 19.94 -12.45 -17.58
C GLU A 135 21.33 -13.09 -17.62
N SER A 136 21.56 -14.09 -16.77
CA SER A 136 22.75 -14.94 -16.76
C SER A 136 22.58 -16.15 -17.66
#